data_AF-A0A7N0ZYQ0-F1
#
_entry.id   AF-A0A7N0ZYQ0-F1
#
_cell.length_a   1.000
_cell.length_b   1.000
_cell.length_c   1.000
_cell.angle_alpha   90.00
_cell.angle_beta   90.00
_cell.angle_gamma   90.00
#
_symmetry.space_group_name_H-M   'P 1'
#
loop_
_entity.id
_entity.type
_entity.pdbx_description
1 polymer ?
#
loop_
_entity_poly.entity_id
_entity_poly.type
_entity_poly.pdbx_seq_one_letter_code
_entity_poly.pdbx_strand_id
1 'polypeptide(L)'
;MLIRIVAEQSQKSFFKFHAMWVFHERFMDLVRSCWNIQEERNLMLKFIITLKQLSSRLWRWNWEVFGDVNKHIDELRRKVEMADKRVMEDRSEMNETHLMQIHVILVEEIQHQYSLMEEKS
;
A
#
# COMPACT_ATOMS: atom_id res chain seq x y z
N MET A 1 35.15 14.43 -3.50
CA MET A 1 33.93 13.63 -3.69
C MET A 1 33.00 13.90 -2.50
N LEU A 2 32.27 15.01 -2.53
CA LEU A 2 31.40 15.46 -1.43
C LEU A 2 30.16 16.11 -2.03
N ILE A 3 29.21 15.31 -2.51
CA ILE A 3 27.84 15.77 -2.75
C ILE A 3 26.91 14.60 -2.40
N ARG A 4 26.35 14.64 -1.20
CA ARG A 4 24.98 14.24 -0.82
C ARG A 4 24.85 14.20 0.71
N ILE A 5 25.02 15.35 1.36
CA ILE A 5 24.64 15.56 2.77
C ILE A 5 23.56 16.65 2.89
N VAL A 6 22.79 16.92 1.83
CA VAL A 6 21.62 17.80 1.95
C VAL A 6 20.52 17.33 1.00
N ALA A 7 19.79 16.29 1.39
CA ALA A 7 18.44 16.03 0.89
C ALA A 7 17.58 15.28 1.92
N GLU A 8 17.82 15.49 3.22
CA GLU A 8 16.80 15.26 4.25
C GLU A 8 15.99 16.54 4.42
N GLN A 9 15.25 16.90 3.37
CA GLN A 9 14.04 17.66 3.54
C GLN A 9 12.93 16.71 3.12
N SER A 10 12.16 16.23 4.09
CA SER A 10 10.94 15.45 3.90
C SER A 10 10.14 16.07 2.76
N GLN A 11 10.28 15.51 1.55
CA GLN A 11 9.49 15.88 0.40
C GLN A 11 8.06 15.62 0.85
N LYS A 12 7.28 16.69 1.04
CA LYS A 12 5.91 16.60 1.50
C LYS A 12 5.15 15.83 0.43
N SER A 13 5.05 14.50 0.60
CA SER A 13 4.38 13.65 -0.36
C SER A 13 2.95 14.14 -0.42
N PHE A 14 2.52 14.55 -1.61
CA PHE A 14 1.12 14.82 -1.85
C PHE A 14 0.32 13.58 -1.49
N PHE A 15 -0.88 13.79 -0.95
CA PHE A 15 -1.80 12.71 -0.68
C PHE A 15 -2.07 11.95 -1.98
N LYS A 16 -1.76 10.65 -1.99
CA LYS A 16 -2.07 9.75 -3.10
C LYS A 16 -3.30 8.95 -2.72
N PHE A 17 -4.29 8.92 -3.61
CA PHE A 17 -5.44 8.06 -3.45
C PHE A 17 -5.10 6.67 -4.02
N HIS A 18 -5.32 5.62 -3.23
CA HIS A 18 -5.09 4.24 -3.68
C HIS A 18 -6.43 3.59 -4.05
N ALA A 19 -6.54 2.96 -5.22
CA ALA A 19 -7.83 2.41 -5.64
C ALA A 19 -8.30 1.26 -4.74
N MET A 20 -7.36 0.53 -4.12
CA MET A 20 -7.63 -0.53 -3.13
C MET A 20 -8.53 -0.11 -1.99
N TRP A 21 -8.51 1.17 -1.63
CA TRP A 21 -9.40 1.70 -0.61
C TRP A 21 -10.86 1.52 -1.01
N VAL A 22 -11.22 1.72 -2.28
CA VAL A 22 -12.61 1.67 -2.75
C VAL A 22 -13.21 0.27 -2.67
N PHE A 23 -12.38 -0.77 -2.77
CA PHE A 23 -12.81 -2.17 -2.72
C PHE A 23 -12.98 -2.70 -1.31
N HIS A 24 -12.43 -2.02 -0.30
CA HIS A 24 -12.53 -2.47 1.07
C HIS A 24 -13.88 -2.04 1.68
N GLU A 25 -14.60 -3.01 2.27
CA GLU A 25 -15.98 -2.84 2.78
C GLU A 25 -16.19 -1.61 3.68
N ARG A 26 -15.22 -1.33 4.57
CA ARG A 26 -15.25 -0.21 5.54
C ARG A 26 -14.92 1.17 4.97
N PHE A 27 -14.52 1.28 3.70
CA PHE A 27 -14.08 2.55 3.12
C PHE A 27 -15.18 3.61 3.13
N MET A 28 -16.39 3.24 2.70
CA MET A 28 -17.51 4.18 2.66
C MET A 28 -17.94 4.64 4.05
N ASP A 29 -17.78 3.79 5.08
CA ASP A 29 -18.05 4.18 6.46
C ASP A 29 -17.03 5.21 6.96
N LEU A 30 -15.76 5.04 6.59
CA LEU A 30 -14.72 6.04 6.88
C LEU A 30 -15.06 7.39 6.24
N VAL A 31 -15.45 7.39 4.95
CA VAL A 31 -15.85 8.62 4.23
C VAL A 31 -17.05 9.28 4.89
N ARG A 32 -18.11 8.51 5.19
CA ARG A 32 -19.33 9.02 5.87
C ARG A 32 -19.01 9.62 7.24
N SER A 33 -18.13 8.97 8.00
CA SER A 33 -17.69 9.45 9.32
C SER A 33 -16.94 10.79 9.27
N CYS A 34 -16.29 11.11 8.15
CA CYS A 34 -15.67 12.41 7.91
C CYS A 34 -16.68 13.46 7.47
N TRP A 35 -17.74 13.07 6.76
CA TRP A 35 -18.74 13.99 6.23
C TRP A 35 -19.80 14.42 7.25
N ASN A 36 -19.94 13.69 8.35
CA ASN A 36 -20.89 14.02 9.43
C ASN A 36 -20.38 15.13 10.37
N ILE A 37 -19.87 16.23 9.80
CA ILE A 37 -19.47 17.42 10.56
C ILE A 37 -20.70 18.34 10.66
N GLN A 38 -21.23 18.47 11.87
CA GLN A 38 -22.22 19.51 12.21
C GLN A 38 -21.50 20.84 12.36
N GLU A 39 -21.37 21.59 11.26
CA GLU A 39 -20.93 22.97 11.31
C GLU A 39 -21.88 23.86 10.48
N GLU A 40 -22.34 24.95 11.09
CA GLU A 40 -23.11 26.05 10.49
C GLU A 40 -22.24 27.00 9.63
N ARG A 41 -20.97 26.65 9.38
CA ARG A 41 -20.03 27.49 8.63
C ARG A 41 -20.16 27.33 7.12
N ASN A 42 -19.64 28.35 6.42
CA ASN A 42 -19.50 28.43 4.96
C ASN A 42 -19.14 27.08 4.33
N LEU A 43 -19.97 26.65 3.36
CA LEU A 43 -19.89 25.36 2.67
C LEU A 43 -18.50 25.06 2.08
N MET A 44 -17.79 26.08 1.58
CA MET A 44 -16.45 25.93 1.03
C MET A 44 -15.42 25.54 2.11
N LEU A 45 -15.50 26.20 3.27
CA LEU A 45 -14.60 25.88 4.40
C LEU A 45 -14.90 24.48 4.93
N LYS A 46 -16.18 24.12 5.05
CA LYS A 46 -16.60 22.78 5.44
C LYS A 46 -16.02 21.72 4.50
N PHE A 47 -16.10 21.95 3.19
CA PHE A 47 -15.55 21.03 2.19
C PHE A 47 -14.03 20.86 2.34
N ILE A 48 -13.27 21.95 2.45
CA ILE A 48 -11.80 21.91 2.60
C ILE A 48 -11.40 21.17 3.89
N ILE A 49 -12.06 21.45 5.01
CA ILE A 49 -11.80 20.80 6.29
C ILE A 49 -12.07 19.30 6.19
N THR A 50 -13.21 18.94 5.59
CA THR A 50 -13.61 17.55 5.41
C THR A 50 -12.59 16.77 4.58
N LEU A 51 -12.10 17.35 3.47
CA LEU A 51 -11.07 16.70 2.65
C LEU A 51 -9.74 16.53 3.39
N LYS A 52 -9.31 17.52 4.19
CA LYS A 52 -8.11 17.39 5.02
C LYS A 52 -8.25 16.29 6.07
N GLN A 53 -9.40 16.20 6.72
CA GLN A 53 -9.68 15.14 7.68
C GLN A 53 -9.72 13.76 7.00
N LEU A 54 -10.41 13.64 5.86
CA LEU A 54 -10.46 12.40 5.11
C LEU A 54 -9.06 11.95 4.68
N SER A 55 -8.23 12.85 4.15
CA SER A 55 -6.86 12.53 3.75
C SER A 55 -6.03 11.98 4.92
N SER A 56 -6.09 12.63 6.09
CA SER A 56 -5.38 12.16 7.29
C SER A 56 -5.91 10.81 7.79
N ARG A 57 -7.23 10.62 7.81
CA ARG A 57 -7.83 9.35 8.23
C ARG A 57 -7.51 8.22 7.26
N LEU A 58 -7.56 8.47 5.95
CA LEU A 58 -7.19 7.47 4.94
C LEU A 58 -5.72 7.09 5.05
N TRP A 59 -4.82 8.05 5.28
CA TRP A 59 -3.41 7.76 5.48
C TRP A 59 -3.20 6.82 6.68
N ARG A 60 -3.83 7.12 7.83
CA ARG A 60 -3.72 6.27 9.02
C ARG A 60 -4.37 4.90 8.81
N TRP A 61 -5.57 4.89 8.27
CA TRP A 61 -6.32 3.67 7.99
C TRP A 61 -5.60 2.75 7.00
N ASN A 62 -4.89 3.33 6.02
CA ASN A 62 -4.04 2.58 5.11
C ASN A 62 -3.00 1.75 5.87
N TRP A 63 -2.31 2.36 6.82
CA TRP A 63 -1.32 1.67 7.66
C TRP A 63 -1.95 0.63 8.59
N GLU A 64 -3.12 0.92 9.15
CA GLU A 64 -3.81 0.01 10.08
C GLU A 64 -4.37 -1.24 9.38
N VAL A 65 -4.86 -1.11 8.14
CA VAL A 65 -5.53 -2.20 7.41
C VAL A 65 -4.60 -2.91 6.44
N PHE A 66 -3.83 -2.17 5.66
CA PHE A 66 -3.00 -2.73 4.59
C PHE A 66 -1.51 -2.78 4.97
N GLY A 67 -1.09 -2.00 5.97
CA GLY A 67 0.31 -1.92 6.39
C GLY A 67 1.22 -1.37 5.28
N ASP A 68 2.48 -1.81 5.30
CA ASP A 68 3.43 -1.52 4.22
C ASP A 68 3.39 -2.64 3.18
N VAL A 69 2.51 -2.45 2.19
CA VAL A 69 2.33 -3.36 1.06
C VAL A 69 3.64 -3.58 0.30
N ASN A 70 4.47 -2.54 0.14
CA ASN A 70 5.76 -2.66 -0.55
C ASN A 70 6.72 -3.53 0.27
N LYS A 71 6.74 -3.34 1.59
CA LYS A 71 7.54 -4.20 2.49
C LYS A 71 7.09 -5.66 2.43
N HIS A 72 5.79 -5.92 2.30
CA HIS A 72 5.27 -7.28 2.13
C HIS A 72 5.78 -7.93 0.83
N ILE A 73 5.70 -7.21 -0.29
CA ILE A 73 6.26 -7.65 -1.59
C ILE A 73 7.76 -7.88 -1.50
N ASP A 74 8.50 -6.97 -0.85
CA ASP A 74 9.95 -7.12 -0.65
C ASP A 74 10.28 -8.35 0.21
N GLU A 75 9.48 -8.66 1.22
CA GLU A 75 9.64 -9.87 2.02
C GLU A 75 9.41 -11.13 1.19
N LEU A 76 8.36 -11.16 0.36
CA LEU A 76 8.11 -12.26 -0.58
C LEU A 76 9.26 -12.43 -1.57
N ARG A 77 9.80 -11.33 -2.13
CA ARG A 77 10.99 -11.37 -2.99
C ARG A 77 12.20 -11.97 -2.29
N ARG A 78 12.46 -11.59 -1.03
CA ARG A 78 13.54 -12.21 -0.23
C ARG A 78 13.29 -13.70 0.02
N LYS A 79 12.05 -14.12 0.26
CA LYS A 79 11.70 -15.53 0.43
C LYS A 79 11.94 -16.34 -0.84
N VAL A 80 11.63 -15.79 -2.01
CA VAL A 80 11.99 -16.39 -3.31
C VAL A 80 13.51 -16.58 -3.39
N GLU A 81 14.29 -15.53 -3.14
CA GLU A 81 15.76 -15.61 -3.23
C GLU A 81 16.35 -16.66 -2.27
N MET A 82 15.78 -16.79 -1.07
CA MET A 82 16.16 -17.85 -0.12
C MET A 82 15.76 -19.24 -0.59
N ALA A 83 14.57 -19.40 -1.16
CA ALA A 83 14.10 -20.67 -1.71
C ALA A 83 14.92 -21.10 -2.93
N ASP A 84 15.28 -20.15 -3.80
CA ASP A 84 16.19 -20.36 -4.93
C ASP A 84 17.55 -20.91 -4.47
N LYS A 85 18.14 -20.28 -3.44
CA LYS A 85 19.41 -20.76 -2.87
C LYS A 85 19.29 -22.18 -2.34
N ARG A 86 18.18 -22.53 -1.68
CA ARG A 86 17.93 -23.90 -1.20
C ARG A 86 17.81 -24.91 -2.34
N VAL A 87 17.16 -24.55 -3.45
CA VAL A 87 17.09 -25.40 -4.66
C VAL A 87 18.47 -25.59 -5.29
N MET A 88 19.32 -24.55 -5.27
CA MET A 88 20.71 -24.65 -5.75
C MET A 88 21.58 -25.57 -4.88
N GLU A 89 21.36 -25.58 -3.56
CA GLU A 89 22.07 -26.44 -2.61
C GLU A 89 21.56 -27.89 -2.64
N ASP A 90 20.24 -28.08 -2.68
CA ASP A 90 19.57 -29.37 -2.75
C ASP A 90 18.36 -29.30 -3.69
N ARG A 91 18.50 -29.94 -4.84
CA ARG A 91 17.47 -29.99 -5.87
C ARG A 91 16.47 -31.12 -5.63
N SER A 92 15.82 -31.09 -4.47
CA SER A 92 14.72 -31.99 -4.13
C SER A 92 13.39 -31.45 -4.64
N GLU A 93 12.46 -32.35 -4.99
CA GLU A 93 11.10 -32.01 -5.43
C GLU A 93 10.37 -31.11 -4.43
N MET A 94 10.63 -31.30 -3.13
CA MET A 94 10.08 -30.46 -2.06
C MET A 94 10.57 -29.01 -2.16
N ASN A 95 11.87 -28.79 -2.40
CA ASN A 95 12.44 -27.44 -2.52
C ASN A 95 11.96 -26.74 -3.80
N GLU A 96 11.89 -27.47 -4.92
CA GLU A 96 11.37 -26.94 -6.19
C GLU A 96 9.88 -26.53 -6.06
N THR A 97 9.07 -27.39 -5.42
CA THR A 97 7.65 -27.10 -5.19
C THR A 97 7.48 -25.88 -4.28
N HIS A 98 8.28 -25.76 -3.22
CA HIS A 98 8.23 -24.62 -2.30
C HIS A 98 8.59 -23.31 -2.99
N LEU A 99 9.64 -23.32 -3.83
CA LEU A 99 10.02 -22.18 -4.66
C LEU A 99 8.88 -21.76 -5.59
N MET A 100 8.27 -22.72 -6.28
CA MET A 100 7.16 -22.45 -7.20
C MET A 100 5.95 -21.85 -6.49
N GLN A 101 5.60 -22.35 -5.30
CA GLN A 101 4.51 -21.80 -4.49
C GLN A 101 4.76 -20.33 -4.10
N ILE A 102 5.97 -20.00 -3.63
CA ILE A 102 6.29 -18.61 -3.25
C ILE A 102 6.28 -17.70 -4.49
N HIS A 103 6.77 -18.18 -5.64
CA HIS A 103 6.70 -17.43 -6.89
C HIS A 103 5.26 -17.11 -7.31
N VAL A 104 4.35 -18.10 -7.24
CA VAL A 104 2.93 -17.90 -7.56
C VAL A 104 2.34 -16.82 -6.65
N ILE A 105 2.55 -16.93 -5.34
CA ILE A 105 2.05 -15.94 -4.37
C ILE A 105 2.59 -14.53 -4.67
N LEU A 106 3.89 -14.42 -4.98
CA LEU A 106 4.50 -13.12 -5.30
C LEU A 106 3.89 -12.51 -6.58
N VAL A 107 3.66 -13.32 -7.61
CA VAL A 107 3.08 -12.86 -8.88
C VAL A 107 1.64 -12.42 -8.66
N GLU A 108 0.84 -13.21 -7.94
CA GLU A 108 -0.55 -12.87 -7.61
C GLU A 108 -0.63 -11.55 -6.83
N GLU A 109 0.22 -11.33 -5.83
CA GLU A 109 0.22 -10.09 -5.06
C GLU A 109 0.63 -8.88 -5.91
N ILE A 110 1.66 -9.03 -6.77
CA ILE A 110 2.07 -7.96 -7.68
C ILE A 110 0.96 -7.63 -8.67
N GLN A 111 0.31 -8.63 -9.24
CA GLN A 111 -0.81 -8.43 -10.17
C GLN A 111 -2.00 -7.77 -9.49
N HIS A 112 -2.33 -8.19 -8.27
CA HIS A 112 -3.35 -7.56 -7.45
C HIS A 112 -3.02 -6.08 -7.19
N GLN A 113 -1.77 -5.76 -6.84
CA GLN A 113 -1.34 -4.36 -6.70
C GLN A 113 -1.47 -3.57 -8.00
N TYR A 114 -1.09 -4.14 -9.15
CA TYR A 114 -1.24 -3.48 -10.45
C TYR A 114 -2.71 -3.26 -10.82
N SER A 115 -3.60 -4.23 -10.62
CA SER A 115 -5.03 -4.04 -10.88
C SER A 115 -5.62 -2.90 -10.03
N LEU A 116 -5.14 -2.78 -8.79
CA LEU A 116 -5.49 -1.68 -7.89
C LEU A 116 -4.88 -0.32 -8.31
N MET A 117 -3.93 -0.30 -9.23
CA MET A 117 -3.32 0.93 -9.77
C MET A 117 -3.88 1.31 -11.15
N GLU A 118 -4.26 0.34 -11.99
CA GLU A 118 -4.72 0.56 -13.36
C GLU A 118 -6.19 1.00 -13.47
N GLU A 119 -7.06 0.63 -12.52
CA GLU A 119 -8.51 0.91 -12.64
C GLU A 119 -8.93 2.38 -12.44
N LYS A 120 -8.00 3.34 -12.33
CA LYS A 120 -8.33 4.76 -12.17
C LYS A 120 -7.42 5.73 -12.95
N SER A 121 -7.31 5.53 -14.26
CA SER A 121 -6.94 6.61 -15.19
C SER A 121 -8.12 7.08 -16.02
#